data_AF-A0A2R6BAS9-F1
#
_entry.id   AF-A0A2R6BAS9-F1
#
_cell.length_a   1.000
_cell.length_b   1.000
_cell.length_c   1.000
_cell.angle_alpha   90.00
_cell.angle_beta   90.00
_cell.angle_gamma   90.00
#
_symmetry.space_group_name_H-M   'P 1'
#
loop_
_entity.id
_entity.type
_entity.pdbx_description
1 polymer ?
#
loop_
_entity_poly.entity_id
_entity_poly.type
_entity_poly.pdbx_seq_one_letter_code
_entity_poly.pdbx_strand_id
1 'polypeptide(L)'
;MAEDKFDEDMDTITLRVSGGMNSLQLQSLLRVSNKLKEMHRRGLVKINHSVMEVVVASYLIRKGFDVDVEHPLGDLVCDVYAERGGALIVEIETGFVPPEHALDPVRYMVARLISKVARYSKHAERFMLATPVDNFAQLHPALIKRPQERTHQELLDMKSVCDEYYHNPPVSWEEIANARLHGIFIVNVDQATVTELEPEKYYGLVSLMPK
;
A
#
# COMPACT_ATOMS: atom_id res chain seq x y z
N MET A 1 28.31 8.00 2.33
CA MET A 1 27.60 9.21 1.86
C MET A 1 26.13 8.94 1.55
N ALA A 2 25.75 8.07 0.59
CA ALA A 2 24.34 7.75 0.34
C ALA A 2 23.75 6.76 1.36
N GLU A 3 24.54 5.79 1.83
CA GLU A 3 24.14 4.85 2.88
C GLU A 3 23.91 5.53 4.23
N ASP A 4 24.84 6.41 4.64
CA ASP A 4 24.70 7.21 5.86
C ASP A 4 23.39 8.01 5.84
N LYS A 5 23.05 8.58 4.67
CA LYS A 5 21.85 9.41 4.54
C LYS A 5 20.55 8.62 4.70
N PHE A 6 20.48 7.39 4.17
CA PHE A 6 19.31 6.53 4.36
C PHE A 6 19.13 6.16 5.83
N ASP A 7 20.20 5.72 6.51
CA ASP A 7 20.13 5.31 7.91
C ASP A 7 19.77 6.50 8.81
N GLU A 8 20.32 7.70 8.54
CA GLU A 8 19.98 8.96 9.22
C GLU A 8 18.50 9.36 9.05
N ASP A 9 17.98 9.27 7.83
CA ASP A 9 16.57 9.60 7.55
C ASP A 9 15.63 8.60 8.22
N MET A 10 15.99 7.31 8.20
CA MET A 10 15.26 6.25 8.89
C MET A 10 15.27 6.45 10.41
N ASP A 11 16.41 6.80 11.01
CA ASP A 11 16.48 7.12 12.44
C ASP A 11 15.64 8.34 12.79
N THR A 12 15.67 9.36 11.93
CA THR A 12 14.89 10.60 12.11
C THR A 12 13.39 10.31 12.12
N ILE A 13 12.87 9.56 11.13
CA ILE A 13 11.44 9.23 11.11
C ILE A 13 11.08 8.27 12.25
N THR A 14 11.94 7.30 12.57
CA THR A 14 11.71 6.33 13.66
C THR A 14 11.56 7.05 15.00
N LEU A 15 12.44 8.00 15.29
CA LEU A 15 12.37 8.83 16.49
C LEU A 15 11.10 9.71 16.51
N ARG A 16 10.72 10.28 15.35
CA ARG A 16 9.50 11.09 15.23
C ARG A 16 8.25 10.28 15.54
N VAL A 17 8.14 9.07 15.00
CA VAL A 17 6.94 8.22 15.18
C VAL A 17 6.95 7.47 16.52
N SER A 18 8.06 7.40 17.26
CA SER A 18 8.15 6.64 18.52
C SER A 18 7.55 7.35 19.75
N GLY A 19 7.19 8.63 19.65
CA GLY A 19 6.74 9.43 20.80
C GLY A 19 5.58 8.80 21.57
N GLY A 20 5.75 8.53 22.87
CA GLY A 20 4.71 7.92 23.71
C GLY A 20 4.43 6.43 23.44
N MET A 21 5.27 5.74 22.67
CA MET A 21 5.26 4.27 22.61
C MET A 21 5.78 3.67 23.93
N ASN A 22 5.21 2.55 24.33
CA ASN A 22 5.79 1.72 25.41
C ASN A 22 6.98 0.89 24.89
N SER A 23 7.70 0.21 25.79
CA SER A 23 8.90 -0.56 25.45
C SER A 23 8.67 -1.64 24.39
N LEU A 24 7.52 -2.33 24.41
CA LEU A 24 7.20 -3.38 23.44
C LEU A 24 6.91 -2.78 22.06
N GLN A 25 6.15 -1.68 22.01
CA GLN A 25 5.87 -0.96 20.78
C GLN A 25 7.15 -0.39 20.16
N LEU A 26 8.04 0.18 20.99
CA LEU A 26 9.33 0.69 20.54
C LEU A 26 10.22 -0.43 19.98
N GLN A 27 10.27 -1.58 20.64
CA GLN A 27 11.02 -2.74 20.14
C GLN A 27 10.49 -3.21 18.78
N SER A 28 9.16 -3.29 18.61
CA SER A 28 8.54 -3.65 17.34
C SER A 28 8.86 -2.63 16.23
N LEU A 29 8.78 -1.34 16.54
CA LEU A 29 9.12 -0.26 15.60
C LEU A 29 10.61 -0.30 15.19
N LEU A 30 11.52 -0.53 16.14
CA LEU A 30 12.95 -0.66 15.86
C LEU A 30 13.25 -1.89 15.00
N ARG A 31 12.53 -3.00 15.19
CA ARG A 31 12.65 -4.19 14.33
C ARG A 31 12.28 -3.85 12.88
N VAL A 32 11.17 -3.14 12.67
CA VAL A 32 10.75 -2.66 11.34
C VAL A 32 11.82 -1.76 10.71
N SER A 33 12.27 -0.73 11.45
CA SER A 33 13.29 0.21 10.97
C SER A 33 14.60 -0.49 10.60
N ASN A 34 15.09 -1.39 11.46
CA ASN A 34 16.31 -2.15 11.22
C ASN A 34 16.19 -3.10 10.02
N LYS A 35 15.03 -3.73 9.81
CA LYS A 35 14.78 -4.58 8.63
C LYS A 35 14.91 -3.78 7.34
N LEU A 36 14.30 -2.59 7.28
CA LEU A 36 14.36 -1.72 6.10
C LEU A 36 15.77 -1.21 5.82
N LYS A 37 16.54 -0.83 6.86
CA LYS A 37 17.96 -0.49 6.72
C LYS A 37 18.77 -1.64 6.14
N GLU A 38 18.55 -2.86 6.61
CA GLU A 38 19.24 -4.04 6.08
C GLU A 38 18.85 -4.34 4.63
N MET A 39 17.58 -4.20 4.29
CA MET A 39 17.12 -4.34 2.91
C MET A 39 17.67 -3.26 1.99
N HIS A 40 17.83 -2.03 2.48
CA HIS A 40 18.46 -0.94 1.73
C HIS A 40 19.93 -1.21 1.43
N ARG A 41 20.70 -1.75 2.40
CA ARG A 41 22.10 -2.17 2.17
C ARG A 41 22.22 -3.22 1.07
N ARG A 42 21.17 -4.00 0.84
CA ARG A 42 21.07 -4.99 -0.25
C ARG A 42 20.50 -4.41 -1.55
N GLY A 43 20.19 -3.12 -1.59
CA GLY A 43 19.63 -2.41 -2.75
C GLY A 43 18.16 -2.74 -3.04
N LEU A 44 17.42 -3.30 -2.09
CA LEU A 44 16.06 -3.82 -2.31
C LEU A 44 14.96 -2.77 -2.14
N VAL A 45 15.19 -1.73 -1.34
CA VAL A 45 14.18 -0.70 -1.02
C VAL A 45 14.71 0.72 -1.24
N LYS A 46 13.81 1.70 -1.24
CA LYS A 46 14.11 3.12 -1.45
C LYS A 46 13.56 3.97 -0.32
N ILE A 47 14.29 5.03 0.05
CA ILE A 47 13.98 5.84 1.24
C ILE A 47 12.56 6.39 1.26
N ASN A 48 12.05 6.89 0.13
CA ASN A 48 10.70 7.48 0.06
C ASN A 48 9.60 6.48 0.40
N HIS A 49 9.79 5.20 0.04
CA HIS A 49 8.84 4.13 0.34
C HIS A 49 9.00 3.66 1.78
N SER A 50 10.24 3.40 2.21
CA SER A 50 10.57 2.93 3.56
C SER A 50 10.15 3.88 4.68
N VAL A 51 10.21 5.19 4.44
CA VAL A 51 9.70 6.18 5.39
C VAL A 51 8.17 6.06 5.56
N MET A 52 7.42 5.80 4.48
CA MET A 52 5.98 5.57 4.55
C MET A 52 5.66 4.24 5.25
N GLU A 53 6.42 3.18 4.96
CA GLU A 53 6.29 1.89 5.65
C GLU A 53 6.46 2.03 7.17
N VAL A 54 7.46 2.80 7.63
CA VAL A 54 7.64 3.08 9.07
C VAL A 54 6.46 3.85 9.66
N VAL A 55 5.92 4.85 8.95
CA VAL A 55 4.77 5.64 9.43
C VAL A 55 3.54 4.74 9.56
N VAL A 56 3.24 3.93 8.54
CA VAL A 56 2.13 2.96 8.55
C VAL A 56 2.33 1.90 9.64
N ALA A 57 3.52 1.33 9.75
CA ALA A 57 3.85 0.35 10.78
C ALA A 57 3.66 0.93 12.18
N SER A 58 4.13 2.17 12.42
CA SER A 58 3.97 2.84 13.71
C SER A 58 2.50 3.01 14.11
N TYR A 59 1.64 3.34 13.14
CA TYR A 59 0.20 3.48 13.34
C TYR A 59 -0.44 2.14 13.74
N LEU A 60 -0.08 1.05 13.06
CA LEU A 60 -0.60 -0.28 13.34
C LEU A 60 -0.07 -0.86 14.67
N ILE A 61 1.22 -0.67 14.97
CA ILE A 61 1.83 -1.05 16.26
C ILE A 61 1.10 -0.36 17.43
N ARG A 62 0.75 0.92 17.30
CA ARG A 62 -0.03 1.64 18.32
C ARG A 62 -1.42 1.08 18.52
N LYS A 63 -2.03 0.56 17.45
CA LYS A 63 -3.29 -0.17 17.51
C LYS A 63 -3.11 -1.62 18.04
N GLY A 64 -1.90 -2.04 18.40
CA GLY A 64 -1.64 -3.35 18.99
C GLY A 64 -1.54 -4.49 17.98
N PHE A 65 -1.22 -4.19 16.73
CA PHE A 65 -0.85 -5.22 15.75
C PHE A 65 0.61 -5.64 15.93
N ASP A 66 0.91 -6.91 15.66
CA ASP A 66 2.28 -7.32 15.36
C ASP A 66 2.55 -7.01 13.88
N VAL A 67 3.67 -6.34 13.59
CA VAL A 67 3.93 -5.76 12.27
C VAL A 67 5.27 -6.22 11.72
N ASP A 68 5.25 -6.55 10.43
CA ASP A 68 6.40 -6.80 9.59
C ASP A 68 6.28 -5.96 8.30
N VAL A 69 7.41 -5.65 7.68
CA VAL A 69 7.47 -4.88 6.42
C VAL A 69 8.19 -5.68 5.36
N GLU A 70 7.88 -5.50 4.09
CA GLU A 70 8.44 -6.34 3.01
C GLU A 70 8.24 -7.83 3.33
N HIS A 71 6.99 -8.19 3.63
CA HIS A 71 6.62 -9.52 4.11
C HIS A 71 6.29 -10.46 2.93
N PRO A 72 6.93 -11.64 2.83
CA PRO A 72 6.62 -12.60 1.77
C PRO A 72 5.22 -13.20 1.87
N LEU A 73 4.50 -13.25 0.75
CA LEU A 73 3.16 -13.84 0.59
C LEU A 73 3.18 -14.99 -0.44
N GLY A 74 4.26 -15.79 -0.43
CA GLY A 74 4.58 -16.74 -1.48
C GLY A 74 5.43 -16.09 -2.57
N ASP A 75 4.90 -15.97 -3.78
CA ASP A 75 5.60 -15.35 -4.92
C ASP A 75 5.51 -13.81 -4.92
N LEU A 76 4.78 -13.24 -3.96
CA LEU A 76 4.62 -11.80 -3.77
C LEU A 76 5.31 -11.36 -2.48
N VAL A 77 5.61 -10.07 -2.38
CA VAL A 77 6.04 -9.42 -1.15
C VAL A 77 5.13 -8.21 -0.96
N CYS A 78 4.54 -8.06 0.23
CA CYS A 78 3.75 -6.88 0.55
C CYS A 78 4.52 -5.88 1.38
N ASP A 79 4.16 -4.61 1.23
CA ASP A 79 4.85 -3.49 1.85
C ASP A 79 4.71 -3.55 3.38
N VAL A 80 3.49 -3.65 3.90
CA VAL A 80 3.26 -3.80 5.35
C VAL A 80 2.29 -4.95 5.63
N TYR A 81 2.75 -5.91 6.43
CA TYR A 81 1.94 -6.98 6.99
C TYR A 81 1.69 -6.71 8.47
N ALA A 82 0.45 -6.86 8.90
CA ALA A 82 0.06 -6.69 10.28
C ALA A 82 -0.90 -7.79 10.72
N GLU A 83 -0.70 -8.34 11.91
CA GLU A 83 -1.51 -9.43 12.43
C GLU A 83 -2.12 -9.08 13.77
N ARG A 84 -3.43 -9.26 13.89
CA ARG A 84 -4.17 -9.15 15.16
C ARG A 84 -5.49 -9.92 15.08
N GLY A 85 -5.43 -11.21 15.38
CA GLY A 85 -6.57 -12.13 15.25
C GLY A 85 -6.97 -12.41 13.80
N GLY A 86 -6.13 -11.98 12.85
CA GLY A 86 -6.39 -11.95 11.42
C GLY A 86 -5.34 -11.12 10.70
N ALA A 87 -5.02 -11.51 9.47
CA ALA A 87 -4.03 -10.83 8.65
C ALA A 87 -4.60 -9.54 8.03
N LEU A 88 -3.83 -8.45 8.13
CA LEU A 88 -4.05 -7.19 7.45
C LEU A 88 -2.83 -6.88 6.58
N ILE A 89 -3.06 -6.67 5.30
CA ILE A 89 -2.03 -6.23 4.34
C ILE A 89 -2.29 -4.77 3.98
N VAL A 90 -1.23 -3.97 3.91
CA VAL A 90 -1.24 -2.62 3.35
C VAL A 90 -0.23 -2.55 2.21
N GLU A 91 -0.69 -2.13 1.03
CA GLU A 91 0.17 -1.80 -0.12
C GLU A 91 0.25 -0.29 -0.28
N ILE A 92 1.47 0.25 -0.32
CA ILE A 92 1.78 1.67 -0.45
C ILE A 92 1.94 2.00 -1.94
N GLU A 93 1.25 3.06 -2.38
CA GLU A 93 1.22 3.53 -3.75
C GLU A 93 1.61 5.00 -3.82
N THR A 94 2.82 5.25 -4.32
CA THR A 94 3.45 6.58 -4.37
C THR A 94 3.15 7.35 -5.66
N GLY A 95 2.41 6.77 -6.60
CA GLY A 95 2.09 7.41 -7.88
C GLY A 95 3.21 7.36 -8.93
N PHE A 96 4.22 6.50 -8.74
CA PHE A 96 5.29 6.33 -9.73
C PHE A 96 4.77 5.74 -11.04
N VAL A 97 4.96 6.47 -12.15
CA VAL A 97 4.65 6.03 -13.51
C VAL A 97 5.96 5.77 -14.28
N PRO A 98 6.16 4.55 -14.80
CA PRO A 98 7.30 4.25 -15.66
C PRO A 98 7.31 5.07 -16.97
N PRO A 99 8.47 5.40 -17.53
CA PRO A 99 8.57 6.20 -18.76
C PRO A 99 7.79 5.65 -19.96
N GLU A 100 7.63 4.33 -20.07
CA GLU A 100 6.86 3.65 -21.11
C GLU A 100 5.37 3.99 -21.08
N HIS A 101 4.85 4.47 -19.94
CA HIS A 101 3.45 4.85 -19.74
C HIS A 101 3.27 6.38 -19.63
N ALA A 102 4.20 7.15 -20.20
CA ALA A 102 4.15 8.61 -20.18
C ALA A 102 2.95 9.21 -20.93
N LEU A 103 2.34 8.47 -21.86
CA LEU A 103 1.20 8.94 -22.66
C LEU A 103 -0.16 8.47 -22.12
N ASP A 104 -0.18 7.55 -21.16
CA ASP A 104 -1.37 6.97 -20.53
C ASP A 104 -1.23 6.78 -18.99
N PRO A 105 -0.61 7.74 -18.27
CA PRO A 105 -0.18 7.55 -16.87
C PRO A 105 -1.34 7.22 -15.93
N VAL A 106 -2.48 7.88 -16.11
CA VAL A 106 -3.67 7.65 -15.28
C VAL A 106 -4.21 6.23 -15.46
N ARG A 107 -4.26 5.76 -16.72
CA ARG A 107 -4.82 4.45 -17.04
C ARG A 107 -3.92 3.33 -16.53
N TYR A 108 -2.60 3.48 -16.69
CA TYR A 108 -1.62 2.58 -16.07
C TYR A 108 -1.77 2.53 -14.54
N MET A 109 -1.90 3.69 -13.87
CA MET A 109 -2.06 3.71 -12.41
C MET A 109 -3.35 3.02 -11.96
N VAL A 110 -4.47 3.22 -12.66
CA VAL A 110 -5.72 2.49 -12.36
C VAL A 110 -5.52 0.98 -12.53
N ALA A 111 -4.88 0.54 -13.63
CA ALA A 111 -4.57 -0.87 -13.85
C ALA A 111 -3.68 -1.46 -12.73
N ARG A 112 -2.71 -0.68 -12.26
CA ARG A 112 -1.81 -1.05 -11.15
C ARG A 112 -2.55 -1.26 -9.86
N LEU A 113 -3.46 -0.34 -9.50
CA LEU A 113 -4.28 -0.47 -8.30
C LEU A 113 -5.21 -1.68 -8.38
N ILE A 114 -5.85 -1.92 -9.54
CA ILE A 114 -6.67 -3.12 -9.73
C ILE A 114 -5.82 -4.38 -9.53
N SER A 115 -4.66 -4.46 -10.17
CA SER A 115 -3.74 -5.59 -10.10
C SER A 115 -3.28 -5.87 -8.67
N LYS A 116 -2.89 -4.83 -7.92
CA LYS A 116 -2.51 -4.96 -6.52
C LYS A 116 -3.66 -5.45 -5.65
N VAL A 117 -4.83 -4.81 -5.73
CA VAL A 117 -5.99 -5.26 -4.92
C VAL A 117 -6.33 -6.71 -5.26
N ALA A 118 -6.40 -7.08 -6.53
CA ALA A 118 -6.75 -8.42 -6.98
C ALA A 118 -5.75 -9.50 -6.52
N ARG A 119 -4.45 -9.22 -6.62
CA ARG A 119 -3.40 -10.19 -6.28
C ARG A 119 -3.17 -10.31 -4.79
N TYR A 120 -3.21 -9.21 -4.06
CA TYR A 120 -2.81 -9.19 -2.66
C TYR A 120 -3.98 -9.44 -1.71
N SER A 121 -5.21 -9.01 -2.04
CA SER A 121 -6.32 -9.11 -1.08
C SER A 121 -6.70 -10.54 -0.72
N LYS A 122 -6.36 -11.53 -1.56
CA LYS A 122 -6.60 -12.95 -1.26
C LYS A 122 -5.71 -13.51 -0.14
N HIS A 123 -4.66 -12.79 0.23
CA HIS A 123 -3.70 -13.20 1.27
C HIS A 123 -4.01 -12.61 2.65
N ALA A 124 -5.11 -11.87 2.80
CA ALA A 124 -5.47 -11.25 4.07
C ALA A 124 -6.99 -11.18 4.29
N GLU A 125 -7.38 -11.08 5.56
CA GLU A 125 -8.77 -10.80 5.93
C GLU A 125 -9.14 -9.36 5.65
N ARG A 126 -8.17 -8.45 5.80
CA ARG A 126 -8.29 -7.04 5.41
C ARG A 126 -7.13 -6.63 4.52
N PHE A 127 -7.46 -5.97 3.43
CA PHE A 127 -6.50 -5.40 2.50
C PHE A 127 -6.74 -3.90 2.37
N MET A 128 -5.68 -3.13 2.56
CA MET A 128 -5.70 -1.68 2.53
C MET A 128 -4.74 -1.17 1.47
N LEU A 129 -5.07 -0.06 0.85
CA LEU A 129 -4.09 0.75 0.11
C LEU A 129 -3.59 1.86 1.02
N ALA A 130 -2.35 2.28 0.85
CA ALA A 130 -1.82 3.49 1.44
C ALA A 130 -1.32 4.42 0.33
N THR A 131 -1.58 5.71 0.45
CA THR A 131 -1.12 6.73 -0.50
C THR A 131 -0.65 7.94 0.28
N PRO A 132 0.41 8.64 -0.15
CA PRO A 132 0.80 9.89 0.49
C PRO A 132 -0.26 10.96 0.24
N VAL A 133 -0.31 11.96 1.13
CA VAL A 133 -1.32 13.03 1.13
C VAL A 133 -1.29 13.91 -0.13
N ASP A 134 -0.17 13.92 -0.85
CA ASP A 134 0.08 14.69 -2.07
C ASP A 134 -0.25 13.89 -3.34
N ASN A 135 -0.66 12.62 -3.22
CA ASN A 135 -1.03 11.77 -4.34
C ASN A 135 -2.54 11.45 -4.34
N PHE A 136 -3.20 11.71 -5.47
CA PHE A 136 -4.61 11.41 -5.69
C PHE A 136 -4.75 10.13 -6.53
N ALA A 137 -4.71 8.98 -5.87
CA ALA A 137 -4.85 7.68 -6.51
C ALA A 137 -6.27 7.49 -7.07
N GLN A 138 -6.42 7.59 -8.40
CA GLN A 138 -7.70 7.31 -9.05
C GLN A 138 -8.04 5.82 -8.96
N LEU A 139 -9.24 5.49 -8.48
CA LEU A 139 -9.71 4.11 -8.37
C LEU A 139 -10.73 3.77 -9.43
N HIS A 140 -10.71 2.52 -9.89
CA HIS A 140 -11.83 1.97 -10.65
C HIS A 140 -13.07 1.88 -9.74
N PRO A 141 -14.26 2.35 -10.17
CA PRO A 141 -15.45 2.41 -9.31
C PRO A 141 -15.93 1.04 -8.81
N ALA A 142 -15.59 -0.05 -9.50
CA ALA A 142 -15.93 -1.39 -9.01
C ALA A 142 -15.07 -1.84 -7.81
N LEU A 143 -13.89 -1.24 -7.59
CA LEU A 143 -13.02 -1.59 -6.45
C LEU A 143 -13.59 -1.16 -5.11
N ILE A 144 -14.41 -0.10 -5.07
CA ILE A 144 -15.07 0.34 -3.85
C ILE A 144 -16.30 -0.50 -3.50
N LYS A 145 -16.77 -1.36 -4.41
CA LYS A 145 -17.87 -2.30 -4.16
C LYS A 145 -17.36 -3.60 -3.57
N ARG A 146 -18.19 -4.28 -2.79
CA ARG A 146 -17.89 -5.66 -2.37
C ARG A 146 -17.94 -6.60 -3.59
N PRO A 147 -17.18 -7.72 -3.60
CA PRO A 147 -17.19 -8.69 -4.69
C PRO A 147 -18.59 -9.08 -5.20
N GLN A 148 -19.54 -9.30 -4.27
CA GLN A 148 -20.90 -9.76 -4.58
C GLN A 148 -21.80 -8.66 -5.20
N GLU A 149 -21.40 -7.40 -5.15
CA GLU A 149 -22.18 -6.25 -5.63
C GLU A 149 -21.77 -5.79 -7.03
N ARG A 150 -20.73 -6.42 -7.60
CA ARG A 150 -20.19 -6.07 -8.92
C ARG A 150 -20.98 -6.76 -10.01
N THR A 151 -21.27 -6.01 -11.07
CA THR A 151 -21.86 -6.55 -12.28
C THR A 151 -20.81 -7.26 -13.14
N HIS A 152 -21.24 -8.16 -14.02
CA HIS A 152 -20.34 -8.81 -14.97
C HIS A 152 -19.60 -7.80 -15.86
N GLN A 153 -20.26 -6.72 -16.28
CA GLN A 153 -19.66 -5.67 -17.09
C GLN A 153 -18.53 -4.96 -16.33
N GLU A 154 -18.74 -4.63 -15.05
CA GLU A 154 -17.70 -4.01 -14.24
C GLU A 154 -16.46 -4.89 -14.06
N LEU A 155 -16.65 -6.22 -13.95
CA LEU A 155 -15.55 -7.17 -13.88
C LEU A 155 -14.81 -7.29 -15.22
N LEU A 156 -15.54 -7.27 -16.34
CA LEU A 156 -14.95 -7.23 -17.69
C LEU A 156 -14.14 -5.95 -17.89
N ASP A 157 -14.66 -4.80 -17.46
CA ASP A 157 -13.97 -3.51 -17.58
C ASP A 157 -12.67 -3.52 -16.75
N MET A 158 -12.72 -4.00 -15.50
CA MET A 158 -11.52 -4.17 -14.67
C MET A 158 -10.49 -5.11 -15.33
N LYS A 159 -10.95 -6.25 -15.87
CA LYS A 159 -10.10 -7.22 -16.57
C LYS A 159 -9.45 -6.61 -17.80
N SER A 160 -10.22 -5.89 -18.62
CA SER A 160 -9.73 -5.22 -19.82
C SER A 160 -8.65 -4.20 -19.46
N VAL A 161 -8.85 -3.40 -18.42
CA VAL A 161 -7.86 -2.41 -17.98
C VAL A 161 -6.58 -3.10 -17.49
N CYS A 162 -6.67 -4.17 -16.71
CA CYS A 162 -5.47 -4.92 -16.31
C CYS A 162 -4.74 -5.57 -17.47
N ASP A 163 -5.48 -6.16 -18.41
CA ASP A 163 -4.93 -6.87 -19.57
C ASP A 163 -4.21 -5.97 -20.55
N GLU A 164 -4.37 -4.64 -20.46
CA GLU A 164 -3.54 -3.72 -21.25
C GLU A 164 -2.08 -3.72 -20.77
N TYR A 165 -1.84 -3.87 -19.46
CA TYR A 165 -0.53 -3.63 -18.84
C TYR A 165 0.09 -4.87 -18.17
N TYR A 166 -0.71 -5.86 -17.77
CA TYR A 166 -0.26 -7.02 -16.99
C TYR A 166 -0.43 -8.32 -17.78
N HIS A 167 0.66 -8.77 -18.41
CA HIS A 167 0.67 -9.97 -19.26
C HIS A 167 1.45 -11.16 -18.67
N ASN A 168 2.39 -10.92 -17.74
CA ASN A 168 3.33 -11.93 -17.25
C ASN A 168 3.52 -11.86 -15.71
N PRO A 169 2.74 -12.63 -14.93
CA PRO A 169 1.51 -13.32 -15.34
C PRO A 169 0.36 -12.32 -15.55
N PRO A 170 -0.70 -12.68 -16.30
CA PRO A 170 -1.92 -11.90 -16.34
C PRO A 170 -2.69 -11.99 -15.01
N VAL A 171 -3.49 -10.98 -14.68
CA VAL A 171 -4.40 -11.05 -13.52
C VAL A 171 -5.59 -11.94 -13.88
N SER A 172 -5.88 -12.95 -13.07
CA SER A 172 -6.91 -13.93 -13.39
C SER A 172 -8.32 -13.36 -13.19
N TRP A 173 -9.32 -13.97 -13.84
CA TRP A 173 -10.71 -13.60 -13.61
C TRP A 173 -11.14 -13.78 -12.14
N GLU A 174 -10.67 -14.87 -11.51
CA GLU A 174 -10.95 -15.16 -10.11
C GLU A 174 -10.34 -14.12 -9.16
N GLU A 175 -9.11 -13.67 -9.44
CA GLU A 175 -8.47 -12.61 -8.68
C GLU A 175 -9.26 -11.30 -8.78
N ILE A 176 -9.69 -10.91 -9.98
CA ILE A 176 -10.50 -9.69 -10.18
C ILE A 176 -11.88 -9.81 -9.52
N ALA A 177 -12.56 -10.94 -9.69
CA ALA A 177 -13.88 -11.17 -9.13
C ALA A 177 -13.88 -11.06 -7.60
N ASN A 178 -12.84 -11.62 -6.94
CA ASN A 178 -12.73 -11.66 -5.48
C ASN A 178 -11.92 -10.51 -4.87
N ALA A 179 -11.30 -9.65 -5.68
CA ALA A 179 -10.52 -8.49 -5.25
C ALA A 179 -11.30 -7.68 -4.20
N ARG A 180 -10.71 -7.34 -3.06
CA ARG A 180 -11.43 -6.56 -2.03
C ARG A 180 -10.55 -5.53 -1.35
N LEU A 181 -10.90 -4.27 -1.56
CA LEU A 181 -10.33 -3.14 -0.84
C LEU A 181 -11.18 -2.85 0.40
N HIS A 182 -10.55 -2.85 1.58
CA HIS A 182 -11.22 -2.66 2.87
C HIS A 182 -11.05 -1.27 3.44
N GLY A 183 -10.16 -0.47 2.87
CA GLY A 183 -9.92 0.89 3.31
C GLY A 183 -8.64 1.46 2.72
N ILE A 184 -8.45 2.74 2.95
CA ILE A 184 -7.34 3.51 2.38
C ILE A 184 -6.70 4.33 3.49
N PHE A 185 -5.39 4.22 3.60
CA PHE A 185 -4.55 5.01 4.48
C PHE A 185 -3.99 6.21 3.72
N ILE A 186 -4.26 7.40 4.25
CA ILE A 186 -3.67 8.64 3.78
C ILE A 186 -2.48 8.95 4.68
N VAL A 187 -1.28 8.86 4.12
CA VAL A 187 -0.01 8.93 4.85
C VAL A 187 0.56 10.34 4.76
N ASN A 188 0.71 11.00 5.91
CA ASN A 188 1.43 12.26 6.02
C ASN A 188 2.79 11.99 6.67
N VAL A 189 3.85 11.95 5.86
CA VAL A 189 5.21 11.73 6.34
C VAL A 189 5.73 12.90 7.18
N ASP A 190 5.43 14.13 6.76
CA ASP A 190 5.86 15.35 7.46
C ASP A 190 5.34 15.38 8.89
N GLN A 191 4.06 15.04 9.05
CA GLN A 191 3.39 14.99 10.35
C GLN A 191 3.51 13.62 11.04
N ALA A 192 4.07 12.61 10.39
CA ALA A 192 4.13 11.24 10.89
C ALA A 192 2.74 10.68 11.29
N THR A 193 1.72 10.95 10.47
CA THR A 193 0.33 10.54 10.73
C THR A 193 -0.24 9.69 9.61
N VAL A 194 -1.24 8.87 9.98
CA VAL A 194 -2.05 8.08 9.05
C VAL A 194 -3.52 8.38 9.33
N THR A 195 -4.27 8.71 8.27
CA THR A 195 -5.73 8.83 8.32
C THR A 195 -6.36 7.66 7.59
N GLU A 196 -7.19 6.87 8.27
CA GLU A 196 -7.94 5.75 7.68
C GLU A 196 -9.27 6.25 7.11
N LEU A 197 -9.55 5.91 5.85
CA LEU A 197 -10.78 6.22 5.14
C LEU A 197 -11.42 4.97 4.56
N GLU A 198 -12.75 4.93 4.57
CA GLU A 198 -13.52 3.95 3.81
C GLU A 198 -13.31 4.16 2.30
N PRO A 199 -13.28 3.10 1.47
CA PRO A 199 -13.04 3.21 0.03
C PRO A 199 -14.01 4.17 -0.68
N GLU A 200 -15.29 4.14 -0.34
CA GLU A 200 -16.34 4.99 -0.93
C GLU A 200 -16.12 6.46 -0.59
N LYS A 201 -15.72 6.76 0.65
CA LYS A 201 -15.43 8.12 1.09
C LYS A 201 -14.22 8.69 0.35
N TYR A 202 -13.15 7.91 0.24
CA TYR A 202 -11.96 8.31 -0.53
C TYR A 202 -12.28 8.51 -2.01
N TYR A 203 -13.01 7.57 -2.62
CA TYR A 203 -13.44 7.69 -4.01
C TYR A 203 -14.27 8.95 -4.24
N GLY A 204 -15.19 9.28 -3.32
CA GLY A 204 -15.94 10.54 -3.36
C GLY A 204 -15.03 11.77 -3.41
N LEU A 205 -13.99 11.84 -2.58
CA LEU A 205 -13.03 12.95 -2.58
C LEU A 205 -12.23 13.05 -3.90
N VAL A 206 -11.72 11.93 -4.40
CA VAL A 206 -10.89 11.91 -5.62
C VAL A 206 -11.73 12.08 -6.89
N SER A 207 -12.99 11.64 -6.88
CA SER A 207 -13.89 11.76 -8.03
C SER A 207 -14.24 13.19 -8.44
N LEU A 208 -13.96 14.16 -7.55
CA LEU A 208 -14.08 15.59 -7.85
C LEU A 208 -12.91 16.14 -8.67
N MET A 209 -11.83 15.38 -8.81
CA MET A 209 -10.67 15.76 -9.61
C MET A 209 -10.88 15.40 -11.09
N PRO A 210 -10.25 16.12 -12.03
CA PRO A 210 -10.24 15.74 -13.44
C PRO A 210 -9.70 14.32 -13.63
N LYS A 211 -10.35 13.55 -14.51
CA LYS A 211 -9.93 12.19 -14.87
C LYS A 211 -8.91 12.21 -15.99
#